data_AF-A0A3N4LP66-F1
#
_entry.id   AF-A0A3N4LP66-F1
#
_cell.length_a   1.000
_cell.length_b   1.000
_cell.length_c   1.000
_cell.angle_alpha   90.00
_cell.angle_beta   90.00
_cell.angle_gamma   90.00
#
_symmetry.space_group_name_H-M   'P 1'
#
loop_
_entity.id
_entity.type
_entity.pdbx_description
1 polymer ?
#
loop_
_entity_poly.entity_id
_entity_poly.type
_entity_poly.pdbx_seq_one_letter_code
_entity_poly.pdbx_strand_id
1 'polypeptide(L)'
;MAYLETALAGPIKAVSPGALLLRKSRLMAIPPPLTSTHNNIWSPSSASSTHPTVQAITTPASSHHRGDWGLKRNLPLKVSQKYLKYHSLDTLEHRTTFESAHGDVMVLKRWQEMDIPLTKSQLTLAVRASVFDEIDETKWRYKGPFMQSMNPKELAVYINSKVKPRKQEFLEYVKRYQYISSHNSVSSIPNRLPTKEELNDIKVDILTLRADPLILEKLVISFLDLPTFSAPPETHPSAGLHYIRTASHWANHPYTGPQRQSPTFPGRQLHGRASNVFAGVGGFVAKVVEVNVASFSGREPANIRANREVVRWYKPLWATVDPEGAVLLEVQSSVPPAPGYIGPG
;
A
#
# COMPACT_ATOMS: atom_id res chain seq x y z
N MET A 1 48.00 6.33 8.35
CA MET A 1 48.36 4.97 7.91
C MET A 1 47.12 4.09 8.04
N ALA A 2 46.26 4.08 7.02
CA ALA A 2 45.00 3.34 7.04
C ALA A 2 45.22 1.91 6.53
N TYR A 3 44.98 0.93 7.39
CA TYR A 3 44.86 -0.47 6.99
C TYR A 3 43.49 -0.65 6.32
N LEU A 4 43.49 -0.83 5.00
CA LEU A 4 42.35 -1.31 4.24
C LEU A 4 42.28 -2.83 4.40
N GLU A 5 41.36 -3.29 5.25
CA GLU A 5 40.93 -4.68 5.32
C GLU A 5 40.29 -5.06 3.97
N THR A 6 41.12 -5.60 3.08
CA THR A 6 40.72 -6.18 1.81
C THR A 6 40.13 -7.55 2.11
N ALA A 7 38.81 -7.58 2.36
CA ALA A 7 38.08 -8.83 2.36
C ALA A 7 38.33 -9.54 1.01
N LEU A 8 38.90 -10.74 1.07
CA LEU A 8 39.13 -11.66 -0.04
C LEU A 8 37.81 -11.97 -0.76
N ALA A 9 37.41 -11.09 -1.69
CA ALA A 9 36.43 -11.42 -2.70
C ALA A 9 37.07 -12.46 -3.62
N GLY A 10 36.62 -13.72 -3.50
CA GLY A 10 36.97 -14.76 -4.46
C GLY A 10 36.74 -14.28 -5.91
N PRO A 11 37.40 -14.90 -6.90
CA PRO A 11 37.38 -14.42 -8.28
C PRO A 11 35.93 -14.23 -8.74
N ILE A 12 35.55 -12.98 -9.05
CA ILE A 12 34.24 -12.66 -9.63
C ILE A 12 34.21 -13.40 -10.96
N LYS A 13 33.50 -14.53 -11.01
CA LYS A 13 33.28 -15.27 -12.25
C LYS A 13 32.64 -14.29 -13.23
N ALA A 14 33.37 -13.96 -14.30
CA ALA A 14 32.86 -13.12 -15.36
C ALA A 14 31.59 -13.77 -15.91
N VAL A 15 30.45 -13.09 -15.75
CA VAL A 15 29.16 -13.55 -16.26
C VAL A 15 29.25 -13.58 -17.78
N SER A 16 28.79 -14.67 -18.41
CA SER A 16 28.83 -14.77 -19.87
C SER A 16 28.01 -13.64 -20.52
N PRO A 17 28.39 -13.16 -21.72
CA PRO A 17 27.65 -12.11 -22.41
C PRO A 17 26.15 -12.43 -22.57
N GLY A 18 25.82 -13.70 -22.84
CA GLY A 18 24.43 -14.17 -22.93
C GLY A 18 23.68 -14.09 -21.61
N ALA A 19 24.30 -14.46 -20.49
CA ALA A 19 23.69 -14.34 -19.17
C ALA A 19 23.45 -12.86 -18.76
N LEU A 20 24.32 -11.94 -19.19
CA LEU A 20 24.11 -10.51 -19.00
C LEU A 20 22.88 -9.99 -19.78
N LEU A 21 22.68 -10.46 -21.02
CA LEU A 21 21.49 -10.13 -21.80
C LEU A 21 20.21 -10.67 -21.16
N LEU A 22 20.22 -11.93 -20.70
CA LEU A 22 19.08 -12.51 -19.99
C LEU A 22 18.74 -11.73 -18.72
N ARG A 23 19.75 -11.36 -17.92
CA ARG A 23 19.56 -10.54 -16.71
C ARG A 23 18.89 -9.20 -16.98
N LYS A 24 19.12 -8.60 -18.16
CA LYS A 24 18.51 -7.33 -18.58
C LYS A 24 17.25 -7.50 -19.43
N SER A 25 16.82 -8.74 -19.69
CA SER A 25 15.65 -9.01 -20.53
C SER A 25 14.35 -8.61 -19.82
N ARG A 26 13.32 -8.28 -20.61
CA ARG A 26 12.01 -7.89 -20.08
C ARG A 26 11.31 -9.00 -19.30
N LEU A 27 11.51 -10.26 -19.70
CA LEU A 27 10.94 -11.42 -19.02
C LEU A 27 11.52 -11.58 -17.60
N MET A 28 12.82 -11.36 -17.43
CA MET A 28 13.49 -11.41 -16.12
C MET A 28 13.21 -10.18 -15.24
N ALA A 29 12.66 -9.11 -15.81
CA ALA A 29 12.23 -7.92 -15.07
C ALA A 29 10.83 -8.08 -14.45
N ILE A 30 10.11 -9.15 -14.75
CA ILE A 30 8.77 -9.40 -14.21
C ILE A 30 8.91 -9.83 -12.74
N PRO A 31 8.24 -9.14 -11.80
CA PRO A 31 8.35 -9.47 -10.39
C PRO A 31 7.73 -10.85 -10.10
N PRO A 32 8.23 -11.56 -9.08
CA PRO A 32 7.54 -12.73 -8.56
C PRO A 32 6.15 -12.31 -8.05
N PRO A 33 5.15 -13.20 -8.14
CA PRO A 33 3.81 -12.90 -7.64
C PRO A 33 3.84 -12.63 -6.14
N LEU A 34 3.05 -11.65 -5.71
CA LEU A 34 2.89 -11.32 -4.30
C LEU A 34 2.08 -12.43 -3.60
N THR A 35 2.50 -12.82 -2.40
CA THR A 35 1.75 -13.75 -1.57
C THR A 35 0.66 -12.99 -0.82
N SER A 36 -0.61 -13.36 -1.00
CA SER A 36 -1.70 -12.87 -0.15
C SER A 36 -1.50 -13.40 1.27
N THR A 37 -1.27 -12.51 2.24
CA THR A 37 -1.03 -12.83 3.66
C THR A 37 -2.32 -13.16 4.41
N HIS A 38 -3.47 -12.68 3.92
CA HIS A 38 -4.76 -12.85 4.57
C HIS A 38 -5.55 -14.01 3.94
N ASN A 39 -5.31 -15.22 4.43
CA ASN A 39 -6.14 -16.38 4.14
C ASN A 39 -7.45 -16.28 4.93
N ASN A 40 -8.37 -15.41 4.50
CA ASN A 40 -9.71 -15.44 5.05
C ASN A 40 -10.41 -16.70 4.50
N ILE A 41 -10.54 -17.72 5.36
CA ILE A 41 -11.12 -19.04 5.06
C ILE A 41 -12.56 -18.90 4.50
N TRP A 42 -13.22 -17.77 4.73
CA TRP A 42 -14.59 -17.49 4.29
C TRP A 42 -14.71 -16.79 2.93
N SER A 43 -13.60 -16.41 2.28
CA SER A 43 -13.66 -15.78 0.96
C SER A 43 -13.88 -16.85 -0.11
N PRO A 44 -14.95 -16.76 -0.92
CA PRO A 44 -15.14 -17.69 -2.04
C PRO A 44 -13.96 -17.58 -3.00
N SER A 45 -13.53 -18.70 -3.56
CA SER A 45 -12.37 -18.80 -4.46
C SER A 45 -12.46 -17.95 -5.74
N SER A 46 -13.62 -17.35 -6.03
CA SER A 46 -13.85 -16.44 -7.15
C SER A 46 -13.87 -14.95 -6.78
N ALA A 47 -13.70 -14.59 -5.50
CA ALA A 47 -13.62 -13.19 -5.11
C ALA A 47 -12.33 -12.54 -5.61
N SER A 48 -12.44 -11.34 -6.19
CA SER A 48 -11.27 -10.55 -6.59
C SER A 48 -10.43 -10.24 -5.36
N SER A 49 -9.10 -10.42 -5.47
CA SER A 49 -8.13 -9.91 -4.50
C SER A 49 -8.31 -8.41 -4.27
N THR A 50 -7.97 -7.93 -3.08
CA THR A 50 -8.01 -6.50 -2.72
C THR A 50 -7.06 -5.66 -3.57
N HIS A 51 -5.93 -6.25 -3.97
CA HIS A 51 -4.92 -5.62 -4.81
C HIS A 51 -4.33 -6.62 -5.82
N PRO A 52 -3.77 -6.14 -6.95
CA PRO A 52 -3.15 -7.01 -7.96
C PRO A 52 -1.92 -7.75 -7.41
N THR A 53 -1.89 -9.07 -7.57
CA THR A 53 -0.77 -9.93 -7.12
C THR A 53 0.23 -10.23 -8.23
N VAL A 54 -0.22 -10.22 -9.48
CA VAL A 54 0.55 -10.56 -10.68
C VAL A 54 0.66 -9.36 -11.60
N GLN A 55 1.83 -9.17 -12.21
CA GLN A 55 2.08 -8.11 -13.17
C GLN A 55 1.19 -8.23 -14.40
N ALA A 56 0.50 -7.13 -14.75
CA ALA A 56 -0.21 -7.02 -16.02
C ALA A 56 0.79 -6.76 -17.17
N ILE A 57 0.64 -7.49 -18.27
CA ILE A 57 1.40 -7.32 -19.51
C ILE A 57 0.48 -6.88 -20.65
N THR A 58 1.06 -6.21 -21.65
CA THR A 58 0.36 -5.78 -22.86
C THR A 58 1.29 -5.88 -24.06
N THR A 59 0.71 -5.93 -25.26
CA THR A 59 1.44 -6.07 -26.52
C THR A 59 0.97 -5.03 -27.53
N PRO A 60 1.81 -4.67 -28.52
CA PRO A 60 1.37 -3.90 -29.66
C PRO A 60 0.29 -4.66 -30.45
N ALA A 61 -0.64 -3.92 -31.07
CA ALA A 61 -1.76 -4.51 -31.82
C ALA A 61 -1.31 -5.49 -32.93
N SER A 62 -0.16 -5.23 -33.57
CA SER A 62 0.41 -6.10 -34.60
C SER A 62 0.84 -7.48 -34.06
N SER A 63 1.48 -7.53 -32.89
CA SER A 63 1.86 -8.79 -32.24
C SER A 63 0.64 -9.49 -31.64
N HIS A 64 -0.30 -8.73 -31.08
CA HIS A 64 -1.57 -9.25 -30.57
C HIS A 64 -2.35 -10.02 -31.66
N HIS A 65 -2.42 -9.47 -32.88
CA HIS A 65 -3.07 -10.14 -34.02
C HIS A 65 -2.43 -11.50 -34.37
N ARG A 66 -1.15 -11.70 -34.05
CA ARG A 66 -0.44 -12.98 -34.25
C ARG A 66 -0.48 -13.89 -33.02
N GLY A 67 -1.10 -13.44 -31.92
CA GLY A 67 -1.06 -14.12 -30.63
C GLY A 67 0.31 -14.09 -29.96
N ASP A 68 1.22 -13.21 -30.40
CA ASP A 68 2.57 -13.09 -29.81
C ASP A 68 2.54 -12.13 -28.62
N TRP A 69 2.90 -12.68 -27.46
CA TRP A 69 2.96 -11.95 -26.19
C TRP A 69 4.36 -11.82 -25.60
N GLY A 70 5.40 -12.23 -26.34
CA GLY A 70 6.76 -12.32 -25.80
C GLY A 70 6.89 -13.35 -24.66
N LEU A 71 5.95 -14.30 -24.59
CA LEU A 71 5.96 -15.44 -23.68
C LEU A 71 6.58 -16.66 -24.37
N LYS A 72 6.64 -17.79 -23.67
CA LYS A 72 7.21 -19.03 -24.20
C LYS A 72 6.56 -19.49 -25.52
N ARG A 73 5.27 -19.22 -25.70
CA ARG A 73 4.50 -19.56 -26.90
C ARG A 73 3.36 -18.58 -27.12
N ASN A 74 2.88 -18.56 -28.37
CA ASN A 74 1.78 -17.70 -28.77
C ASN A 74 0.47 -18.15 -28.11
N LEU A 75 -0.36 -17.18 -27.73
CA LEU A 75 -1.67 -17.41 -27.13
C LEU A 75 -2.75 -17.56 -28.21
N PRO A 76 -3.87 -18.24 -27.89
CA PRO A 76 -4.99 -18.36 -28.82
C PRO A 76 -5.54 -17.00 -29.26
N LEU A 77 -5.83 -16.83 -30.55
CA LEU A 77 -6.37 -15.58 -31.11
C LEU A 77 -7.77 -15.20 -30.60
N LYS A 78 -8.47 -16.13 -29.94
CA LYS A 78 -9.74 -15.85 -29.25
C LYS A 78 -9.56 -14.93 -28.04
N VAL A 79 -8.34 -14.79 -27.53
CA VAL A 79 -8.02 -13.83 -26.47
C VAL A 79 -8.02 -12.42 -27.08
N SER A 80 -9.13 -11.70 -26.91
CA SER A 80 -9.32 -10.33 -27.42
C SER A 80 -8.82 -9.24 -26.46
N GLN A 81 -8.38 -9.63 -25.26
CA GLN A 81 -8.08 -8.70 -24.18
C GLN A 81 -6.71 -8.04 -24.37
N LYS A 82 -6.65 -6.71 -24.23
CA LYS A 82 -5.41 -5.92 -24.33
C LYS A 82 -4.41 -6.15 -23.18
N TYR A 83 -4.91 -6.54 -22.01
CA TYR A 83 -4.13 -6.70 -20.79
C TYR A 83 -4.27 -8.12 -20.26
N LEU A 84 -3.15 -8.75 -19.94
CA LEU A 84 -3.06 -10.15 -19.55
C LEU A 84 -2.19 -10.30 -18.29
N LYS A 85 -2.51 -11.27 -17.44
CA LYS A 85 -1.62 -11.80 -16.39
C LYS A 85 -1.24 -13.22 -16.78
N TYR A 86 -0.01 -13.63 -16.51
CA TYR A 86 0.37 -15.04 -16.61
C TYR A 86 0.81 -15.56 -15.25
N HIS A 87 0.49 -16.82 -14.95
CA HIS A 87 0.88 -17.47 -13.70
C HIS A 87 2.12 -18.34 -13.91
N SER A 88 2.10 -19.17 -14.95
CA SER A 88 3.21 -20.06 -15.30
C SER A 88 3.51 -19.98 -16.80
N LEU A 89 4.79 -19.83 -17.14
CA LEU A 89 5.25 -19.81 -18.53
C LEU A 89 5.07 -21.16 -19.21
N ASP A 90 5.26 -22.25 -18.47
CA ASP A 90 5.02 -23.61 -18.94
C ASP A 90 4.50 -24.46 -17.78
N THR A 91 3.34 -25.06 -17.95
CA THR A 91 2.79 -26.06 -17.03
C THR A 91 3.18 -27.47 -17.47
N LEU A 92 2.92 -28.46 -16.63
CA LEU A 92 3.06 -29.88 -16.97
C LEU A 92 2.24 -30.27 -18.22
N GLU A 93 1.14 -29.56 -18.48
CA GLU A 93 0.32 -29.74 -19.68
C GLU A 93 0.88 -29.04 -20.93
N HIS A 94 2.11 -28.50 -20.85
CA HIS A 94 2.74 -27.69 -21.89
C HIS A 94 1.90 -26.45 -22.27
N ARG A 95 1.23 -25.84 -21.29
CA ARG A 95 0.32 -24.68 -21.45
C ARG A 95 0.71 -23.50 -20.55
N THR A 96 0.34 -22.29 -20.98
CA THR A 96 0.70 -21.01 -20.37
C THR A 96 -0.56 -20.64 -19.67
N THR A 97 -0.53 -20.68 -18.36
CA THR A 97 -1.69 -20.27 -17.57
C THR A 97 -1.75 -18.77 -17.59
N PHE A 98 -2.83 -18.23 -18.15
CA PHE A 98 -3.04 -16.80 -18.24
C PHE A 98 -4.47 -16.45 -17.84
N GLU A 99 -4.63 -15.21 -17.42
CA GLU A 99 -5.90 -14.62 -17.03
C GLU A 99 -6.00 -13.18 -17.57
N SER A 100 -7.21 -12.65 -17.64
CA SER A 100 -7.43 -11.23 -17.90
C SER A 100 -6.81 -10.36 -16.81
N ALA A 101 -6.05 -9.34 -17.22
CA ALA A 101 -5.65 -8.25 -16.34
C ALA A 101 -6.46 -6.98 -16.56
N HIS A 102 -7.51 -7.05 -17.40
CA HIS A 102 -8.24 -5.88 -17.82
C HIS A 102 -8.95 -5.18 -16.66
N GLY A 103 -9.54 -5.95 -15.73
CA GLY A 103 -10.22 -5.44 -14.54
C GLY A 103 -9.30 -4.52 -13.73
N ASP A 104 -8.19 -5.04 -13.25
CA ASP A 104 -7.22 -4.34 -12.40
C ASP A 104 -6.68 -3.06 -13.06
N VAL A 105 -6.30 -3.15 -14.34
CA VAL A 105 -5.76 -1.99 -15.07
C VAL A 105 -6.84 -0.91 -15.26
N MET A 106 -8.08 -1.30 -15.52
CA MET A 106 -9.17 -0.33 -15.66
C MET A 106 -9.58 0.27 -14.33
N VAL A 107 -9.52 -0.47 -13.22
CA VAL A 107 -9.74 0.07 -11.87
C VAL A 107 -8.67 1.11 -11.53
N LEU A 108 -7.39 0.83 -11.80
CA LEU A 108 -6.30 1.80 -11.62
C LEU A 108 -6.51 3.08 -12.44
N LYS A 109 -6.89 2.94 -13.72
CA LYS A 109 -7.17 4.09 -14.60
C LYS A 109 -8.35 4.91 -14.11
N ARG A 110 -9.45 4.27 -13.71
CA ARG A 110 -10.61 4.97 -13.14
C ARG A 110 -10.24 5.72 -11.86
N TRP A 111 -9.38 5.15 -11.02
CA TRP A 111 -8.87 5.86 -9.83
C TRP A 111 -8.06 7.11 -10.19
N GLN A 112 -7.16 6.98 -11.16
CA GLN A 112 -6.38 8.09 -11.71
C GLN A 112 -7.27 9.18 -12.33
N GLU A 113 -8.33 8.79 -13.04
CA GLU A 113 -9.31 9.72 -13.61
C GLU A 113 -10.13 10.46 -12.53
N MET A 114 -10.36 9.85 -11.36
CA MET A 114 -11.10 10.49 -10.26
C MET A 114 -10.28 11.55 -9.50
N ASP A 115 -8.95 11.54 -9.68
CA ASP A 115 -8.01 12.49 -9.07
C ASP A 115 -8.14 12.62 -7.54
N ILE A 116 -8.30 11.48 -6.87
CA ILE A 116 -8.47 11.40 -5.41
C ILE A 116 -7.10 11.21 -4.73
N PRO A 117 -6.70 12.08 -3.79
CA PRO A 117 -5.46 11.93 -3.04
C PRO A 117 -5.64 10.91 -1.93
N LEU A 118 -4.59 10.13 -1.66
CA LEU A 118 -4.52 9.26 -0.49
C LEU A 118 -3.96 10.05 0.70
N THR A 119 -4.62 9.93 1.85
CA THR A 119 -4.31 10.66 3.09
C THR A 119 -4.03 9.70 4.23
N LYS A 120 -3.14 10.07 5.17
CA LYS A 120 -2.71 9.18 6.27
C LYS A 120 -3.78 8.90 7.33
N SER A 121 -4.75 9.80 7.50
CA SER A 121 -5.71 9.74 8.60
C SER A 121 -7.04 10.39 8.22
N GLN A 122 -8.11 9.93 8.86
CA GLN A 122 -9.46 10.49 8.79
C GLN A 122 -9.63 11.79 9.60
N LEU A 123 -8.54 12.34 10.17
CA LEU A 123 -8.58 13.61 10.90
C LEU A 123 -9.24 14.72 10.06
N THR A 124 -9.77 15.74 10.77
CA THR A 124 -10.61 16.80 10.21
C THR A 124 -10.03 17.39 8.91
N LEU A 125 -10.91 17.81 8.00
CA LEU A 125 -10.58 18.33 6.65
C LEU A 125 -9.41 19.33 6.60
N ALA A 126 -9.16 20.07 7.69
CA ALA A 126 -8.07 21.04 7.81
C ALA A 126 -6.67 20.41 7.97
N VAL A 127 -6.57 19.14 8.39
CA VAL A 127 -5.31 18.42 8.68
C VAL A 127 -5.23 17.14 7.86
N ARG A 128 -5.63 17.21 6.59
CA ARG A 128 -5.41 16.09 5.66
C ARG A 128 -3.98 16.13 5.15
N ALA A 129 -3.08 15.51 5.91
CA ALA A 129 -1.69 15.32 5.50
C ALA A 129 -1.62 14.35 4.31
N SER A 130 -0.82 14.71 3.30
CA SER A 130 -0.53 13.78 2.22
C SER A 130 0.22 12.58 2.78
N VAL A 131 0.01 11.41 2.17
CA VAL A 131 0.84 10.23 2.45
C VAL A 131 2.33 10.51 2.19
N PHE A 132 2.63 11.42 1.25
CA PHE A 132 4.00 11.76 0.85
C PHE A 132 4.66 12.82 1.73
N ASP A 133 3.94 13.40 2.69
CA ASP A 133 4.51 14.44 3.56
C ASP A 133 5.16 13.81 4.79
N GLU A 134 6.38 14.23 5.13
CA GLU A 134 7.17 13.77 6.29
C GLU A 134 6.80 14.50 7.59
N ILE A 135 5.49 14.75 7.81
CA ILE A 135 5.04 15.61 8.91
C ILE A 135 5.18 14.92 10.30
N ASP A 136 5.36 13.61 10.34
CA ASP A 136 5.47 12.83 11.57
C ASP A 136 6.65 11.84 11.52
N GLU A 137 7.23 11.52 12.69
CA GLU A 137 8.17 10.41 12.92
C GLU A 137 7.59 9.01 12.62
N THR A 138 6.38 8.94 12.02
CA THR A 138 5.66 7.70 11.74
C THR A 138 6.25 7.00 10.52
N LYS A 139 7.33 6.26 10.78
CA LYS A 139 7.85 5.25 9.87
C LYS A 139 6.75 4.25 9.53
N TRP A 140 6.45 4.04 8.26
CA TRP A 140 5.41 3.08 7.85
C TRP A 140 5.96 1.65 7.68
N ARG A 141 7.25 1.49 7.35
CA ARG A 141 7.90 0.19 7.12
C ARG A 141 8.75 -0.23 8.30
N TYR A 142 8.39 -1.32 8.96
CA TYR A 142 9.13 -1.87 10.09
C TYR A 142 9.87 -3.16 9.70
N LYS A 143 11.02 -3.42 10.32
CA LYS A 143 11.72 -4.71 10.18
C LYS A 143 11.12 -5.78 11.10
N GLY A 144 10.63 -5.37 12.26
CA GLY A 144 10.00 -6.26 13.23
C GLY A 144 8.55 -6.59 12.87
N PRO A 145 8.05 -7.77 13.26
CA PRO A 145 6.64 -8.13 13.08
C PRO A 145 5.75 -7.35 14.05
N PHE A 146 4.47 -7.23 13.70
CA PHE A 146 3.46 -6.74 14.64
C PHE A 146 3.05 -7.87 15.60
N MET A 147 3.39 -7.72 16.87
CA MET A 147 3.21 -8.81 17.85
C MET A 147 1.73 -9.11 18.14
N GLN A 148 0.85 -8.12 18.07
CA GLN A 148 -0.57 -8.27 18.44
C GLN A 148 -1.36 -9.11 17.42
N SER A 149 -0.96 -9.13 16.15
CA SER A 149 -1.62 -9.93 15.10
C SER A 149 -1.04 -11.34 14.97
N MET A 150 0.07 -11.65 15.66
CA MET A 150 0.80 -12.89 15.50
C MET A 150 0.20 -14.03 16.32
N ASN A 151 0.09 -15.22 15.74
CA ASN A 151 -0.38 -16.41 16.45
C ASN A 151 0.65 -16.82 17.53
N PRO A 152 0.27 -17.32 18.74
CA PRO A 152 1.25 -17.66 19.78
C PRO A 152 2.35 -18.63 19.35
N LYS A 153 2.04 -19.56 18.43
CA LYS A 153 3.02 -20.48 17.85
C LYS A 153 4.08 -19.74 17.03
N GLU A 154 3.65 -18.81 16.18
CA GLU A 154 4.55 -18.01 15.35
C GLU A 154 5.40 -17.09 16.24
N LEU A 155 4.82 -16.49 17.27
CA LEU A 155 5.52 -15.66 18.23
C LEU A 155 6.62 -16.45 18.97
N ALA A 156 6.33 -17.69 19.39
CA ALA A 156 7.34 -18.56 20.00
C ALA A 156 8.51 -18.86 19.04
N VAL A 157 8.20 -19.12 17.76
CA VAL A 157 9.22 -19.31 16.71
C VAL A 157 10.06 -18.04 16.51
N TYR A 158 9.42 -16.87 16.47
CA TYR A 158 10.11 -15.59 16.32
C TYR A 158 11.05 -15.30 17.50
N ILE A 159 10.59 -15.51 18.73
CA ILE A 159 11.42 -15.32 19.93
C ILE A 159 12.65 -16.24 19.89
N ASN A 160 12.45 -17.52 19.55
CA ASN A 160 13.54 -18.50 19.54
C ASN A 160 14.53 -18.27 18.39
N SER A 161 14.05 -17.91 17.20
CA SER A 161 14.88 -17.79 16.00
C SER A 161 15.51 -16.40 15.80
N LYS A 162 14.84 -15.32 16.21
CA LYS A 162 15.27 -13.94 15.93
C LYS A 162 15.65 -13.14 17.18
N VAL A 163 14.96 -13.32 18.31
CA VAL A 163 15.18 -12.50 19.51
C VAL A 163 16.29 -13.05 20.39
N LYS A 164 16.21 -14.34 20.79
CA LYS A 164 17.20 -14.99 21.66
C LYS A 164 18.65 -14.90 21.17
N PRO A 165 18.98 -15.17 19.88
CA PRO A 165 20.37 -15.10 19.42
C PRO A 165 20.95 -13.68 19.44
N ARG A 166 20.10 -12.65 19.36
CA ARG A 166 20.53 -11.24 19.28
C ARG A 166 20.71 -10.58 20.66
N LYS A 167 20.79 -11.37 21.73
CA LYS A 167 20.97 -10.87 23.11
C LYS A 167 22.26 -10.07 23.27
N GLN A 168 23.37 -10.50 22.68
CA GLN A 168 24.66 -9.81 22.77
C GLN A 168 24.62 -8.45 22.06
N GLU A 169 24.08 -8.42 20.84
CA GLU A 169 23.85 -7.18 20.09
C GLU A 169 23.00 -6.17 20.88
N PHE A 170 21.97 -6.66 21.58
CA PHE A 170 21.13 -5.79 22.40
C PHE A 170 21.89 -5.19 23.58
N LEU A 171 22.76 -5.96 24.23
CA LEU A 171 23.58 -5.44 25.33
C LEU A 171 24.54 -4.34 24.84
N GLU A 172 25.15 -4.51 23.67
CA GLU A 172 25.99 -3.47 23.03
C GLU A 172 25.17 -2.22 22.70
N TYR A 173 23.94 -2.39 22.20
CA TYR A 173 23.02 -1.28 21.93
C TYR A 173 22.68 -0.49 23.20
N VAL A 174 22.38 -1.19 24.31
CA VAL A 174 22.10 -0.57 25.60
C VAL A 174 23.32 0.18 26.16
N LYS A 175 24.53 -0.42 26.08
CA LYS A 175 25.79 0.27 26.47
C LYS A 175 25.94 1.59 25.74
N ARG A 176 25.71 1.56 24.42
CA ARG A 176 25.78 2.75 23.57
C ARG A 176 24.73 3.79 23.95
N TYR A 177 23.52 3.38 24.25
CA TYR A 177 22.47 4.31 24.70
C TYR A 177 22.86 4.98 26.03
N GLN A 178 23.31 4.21 27.02
CA GLN A 178 23.75 4.74 28.32
C GLN A 178 24.93 5.72 28.18
N TYR A 179 25.90 5.41 27.32
CA TYR A 179 27.01 6.30 27.00
C TYR A 179 26.53 7.64 26.42
N ILE A 180 25.63 7.59 25.43
CA ILE A 180 25.10 8.81 24.81
C ILE A 180 24.30 9.62 25.83
N SER A 181 23.48 8.97 26.66
CA SER A 181 22.70 9.65 27.70
C SER A 181 23.58 10.33 28.76
N SER A 182 24.74 9.76 29.12
CA SER A 182 25.66 10.40 30.06
C SER A 182 26.47 11.56 29.45
N HIS A 183 26.71 11.55 28.14
CA HIS A 183 27.54 12.56 27.45
C HIS A 183 26.74 13.71 26.82
N ASN A 184 25.43 13.54 26.60
CA ASN A 184 24.56 14.57 26.03
C ASN A 184 24.35 15.79 26.95
N SER A 185 24.64 15.68 28.25
CA SER A 185 24.55 16.81 29.19
C SER A 185 25.79 17.73 29.17
N VAL A 186 26.90 17.32 28.54
CA VAL A 186 28.21 17.99 28.71
C VAL A 186 28.83 18.50 27.40
N SER A 187 28.41 18.06 26.21
CA SER A 187 29.16 18.35 24.97
C SER A 187 28.36 19.11 23.88
N SER A 188 28.92 20.24 23.46
CA SER A 188 28.49 21.12 22.36
C SER A 188 28.76 20.54 20.95
N ILE A 189 29.07 19.25 20.83
CA ILE A 189 29.39 18.58 19.57
C ILE A 189 28.29 17.57 19.25
N PRO A 190 27.47 17.78 18.20
CA PRO A 190 26.40 16.86 17.86
C PRO A 190 26.96 15.57 17.24
N ASN A 191 26.45 14.42 17.72
CA ASN A 191 26.46 13.14 17.01
C ASN A 191 27.82 12.45 16.74
N ARG A 192 28.73 12.35 17.72
CA ARG A 192 29.85 11.38 17.64
C ARG A 192 29.34 9.97 17.97
N LEU A 193 29.58 9.01 17.07
CA LEU A 193 29.38 7.59 17.35
C LEU A 193 30.50 7.10 18.28
N PRO A 194 30.20 6.46 19.42
CA PRO A 194 31.24 5.95 20.32
C PRO A 194 32.06 4.85 19.65
N THR A 195 33.36 4.86 19.94
CA THR A 195 34.32 3.88 19.45
C THR A 195 34.17 2.57 20.25
N LYS A 196 34.46 1.40 19.64
CA LYS A 196 34.25 0.09 20.31
C LYS A 196 35.02 -0.05 21.65
N GLU A 197 36.15 0.62 21.76
CA GLU A 197 37.00 0.63 22.96
C GLU A 197 36.32 1.36 24.13
N GLU A 198 35.70 2.51 23.89
CA GLU A 198 34.98 3.31 24.90
C GLU A 198 33.74 2.59 25.47
N LEU A 199 33.21 1.58 24.75
CA LEU A 199 32.05 0.79 25.17
C LEU A 199 32.41 -0.44 26.03
N ASN A 200 33.68 -0.85 26.06
CA ASN A 200 34.10 -2.03 26.82
C ASN A 200 34.08 -1.79 28.33
N ASP A 201 34.40 -0.58 28.76
CA ASP A 201 34.52 -0.20 30.17
C ASP A 201 33.16 -0.01 30.87
N ILE A 202 32.09 0.15 30.09
CA ILE A 202 30.74 0.41 30.61
C ILE A 202 30.06 -0.93 30.93
N LYS A 203 29.77 -1.15 32.20
CA LYS A 203 28.96 -2.29 32.67
C LYS A 203 27.47 -1.93 32.52
N VAL A 204 26.70 -2.81 31.90
CA VAL A 204 25.25 -2.60 31.72
C VAL A 204 24.52 -2.88 33.04
N ASP A 205 23.93 -1.84 33.62
CA ASP A 205 23.10 -1.98 34.82
C ASP A 205 21.69 -2.48 34.52
N ILE A 206 21.54 -3.80 34.40
CA ILE A 206 20.25 -4.46 34.12
C ILE A 206 19.21 -4.19 35.23
N LEU A 207 19.66 -3.96 36.47
CA LEU A 207 18.75 -3.70 37.60
C LEU A 207 18.01 -2.36 37.45
N THR A 208 18.69 -1.33 36.94
CA THR A 208 18.07 -0.02 36.68
C THR A 208 17.03 -0.11 35.57
N LEU A 209 17.33 -0.86 34.51
CA LEU A 209 16.39 -1.11 33.41
C LEU A 209 15.16 -1.93 33.83
N ARG A 210 15.27 -2.73 34.90
CA ARG A 210 14.12 -3.43 35.48
C ARG A 210 13.26 -2.52 36.36
N ALA A 211 13.84 -1.48 36.96
CA ALA A 211 13.10 -0.51 37.74
C ALA A 211 12.19 0.35 36.85
N ASP A 212 12.66 0.70 35.64
CA ASP A 212 11.93 1.52 34.67
C ASP A 212 11.50 0.73 33.41
N PRO A 213 10.34 0.04 33.45
CA PRO A 213 9.89 -0.79 32.32
C PRO A 213 9.64 0.01 31.03
N LEU A 214 9.24 1.29 31.13
CA LEU A 214 8.97 2.15 29.97
C LEU A 214 10.24 2.45 29.15
N ILE A 215 11.38 2.61 29.83
CA ILE A 215 12.67 2.86 29.15
C ILE A 215 13.13 1.57 28.46
N LEU A 216 13.01 0.43 29.15
CA LEU A 216 13.32 -0.87 28.57
C LEU A 216 12.47 -1.15 27.34
N GLU A 217 11.17 -0.88 27.40
CA GLU A 217 10.26 -1.06 26.27
C GLU A 217 10.68 -0.21 25.06
N LYS A 218 10.96 1.09 25.26
CA LYS A 218 11.45 1.98 24.19
C LYS A 218 12.77 1.48 23.56
N LEU A 219 13.69 0.96 24.38
CA LEU A 219 14.95 0.40 23.89
C LEU A 219 14.74 -0.88 23.10
N VAL A 220 13.84 -1.76 23.55
CA VAL A 220 13.50 -3.00 22.84
C VAL A 220 12.79 -2.68 21.53
N ILE A 221 11.82 -1.76 21.53
CA ILE A 221 11.09 -1.29 20.35
C ILE A 221 12.06 -0.73 19.31
N SER A 222 12.97 0.16 19.73
CA SER A 222 13.96 0.77 18.81
C SER A 222 14.98 -0.24 18.29
N PHE A 223 15.43 -1.20 19.10
CA PHE A 223 16.37 -2.23 18.68
C PHE A 223 15.77 -3.26 17.71
N LEU A 224 14.55 -3.72 18.00
CA LEU A 224 13.83 -4.69 17.18
C LEU A 224 13.04 -4.03 16.04
N ASP A 225 12.99 -2.70 16.00
CA ASP A 225 12.24 -1.91 15.01
C ASP A 225 10.77 -2.36 14.95
N LEU A 226 10.11 -2.34 16.12
CA LEU A 226 8.74 -2.81 16.29
C LEU A 226 7.71 -1.68 16.15
N PRO A 227 6.56 -1.94 15.52
CA PRO A 227 5.41 -1.04 15.56
C PRO A 227 4.73 -1.03 16.95
N THR A 228 4.28 0.15 17.40
CA THR A 228 3.79 0.37 18.78
C THR A 228 2.27 0.55 18.90
N PHE A 229 1.65 1.32 18.00
CA PHE A 229 0.26 1.77 18.18
C PHE A 229 -0.76 1.08 17.28
N SER A 230 -0.38 0.75 16.04
CA SER A 230 -1.26 0.16 15.05
C SER A 230 -0.51 -0.85 14.21
N ALA A 231 -1.25 -1.77 13.60
CA ALA A 231 -0.70 -2.64 12.57
C ALA A 231 -0.07 -1.75 11.47
N PRO A 232 1.23 -1.91 11.18
CA PRO A 232 1.85 -1.15 10.12
C PRO A 232 1.25 -1.59 8.77
N PRO A 233 1.13 -0.68 7.81
CA PRO A 233 0.63 -1.06 6.50
C PRO A 233 1.62 -2.00 5.80
N GLU A 234 1.10 -3.08 5.20
CA GLU A 234 1.90 -4.05 4.46
C GLU A 234 2.62 -3.41 3.26
N THR A 235 1.98 -2.40 2.66
CA THR A 235 2.50 -1.64 1.53
C THR A 235 2.67 -0.18 1.90
N HIS A 236 3.29 0.60 1.02
CA HIS A 236 3.33 2.05 1.18
C HIS A 236 1.89 2.59 1.30
N PRO A 237 1.59 3.61 2.13
CA PRO A 237 0.21 4.06 2.31
C PRO A 237 -0.47 4.64 1.05
N SER A 238 0.30 4.84 -0.04
CA SER A 238 -0.26 5.18 -1.36
C SER A 238 -0.62 3.96 -2.21
N ALA A 239 -0.15 2.76 -1.82
CA ALA A 239 -0.22 1.49 -2.53
C ALA A 239 0.22 1.53 -4.02
N GLY A 240 0.89 2.61 -4.46
CA GLY A 240 1.20 2.84 -5.87
C GLY A 240 -0.02 3.12 -6.75
N LEU A 241 -1.17 3.47 -6.18
CA LEU A 241 -2.41 3.74 -6.92
C LEU A 241 -2.40 5.13 -7.56
N HIS A 242 -2.03 6.13 -6.78
CA HIS A 242 -1.99 7.52 -7.22
C HIS A 242 -0.89 8.31 -6.52
N TYR A 243 -0.32 9.29 -7.22
CA TYR A 243 0.85 10.04 -6.77
C TYR A 243 0.58 11.54 -6.59
N ILE A 244 -0.68 11.96 -6.60
CA ILE A 244 -1.03 13.34 -6.25
C ILE A 244 -0.94 13.53 -4.75
N ARG A 245 -0.53 14.73 -4.33
CA ARG A 245 -0.44 15.08 -2.90
C ARG A 245 -1.74 15.63 -2.35
N THR A 246 -2.46 16.40 -3.16
CA THR A 246 -3.66 17.14 -2.77
C THR A 246 -4.61 17.30 -3.95
N ALA A 247 -5.91 17.40 -3.67
CA ALA A 247 -6.96 17.79 -4.60
C ALA A 247 -7.41 19.25 -4.40
N SER A 248 -6.52 20.09 -3.87
CA SER A 248 -6.76 21.54 -3.70
C SER A 248 -6.57 22.30 -5.02
N HIS A 249 -7.32 21.91 -6.03
CA HIS A 249 -7.38 22.58 -7.33
C HIS A 249 -8.84 22.71 -7.77
N TRP A 250 -9.13 23.71 -8.61
CA TRP A 250 -10.45 23.89 -9.20
C TRP A 250 -10.43 23.48 -10.66
N ALA A 251 -11.34 22.59 -11.05
CA ALA A 251 -11.57 22.27 -12.45
C ALA A 251 -12.20 23.49 -13.14
N ASN A 252 -11.57 23.96 -14.22
CA ASN A 252 -12.11 25.03 -15.04
C ASN A 252 -12.94 24.42 -16.16
N HIS A 253 -14.25 24.68 -16.16
CA HIS A 253 -15.13 24.23 -17.24
C HIS A 253 -15.09 25.26 -18.39
N PRO A 254 -14.99 24.84 -19.66
CA PRO A 254 -14.83 25.76 -20.80
C PRO A 254 -15.87 26.87 -20.90
N TYR A 255 -17.13 26.58 -20.51
CA TYR A 255 -18.24 27.53 -20.65
C TYR A 255 -18.62 28.25 -19.34
N THR A 256 -18.62 27.54 -18.22
CA THR A 256 -19.11 28.04 -16.92
C THR A 256 -17.98 28.52 -16.01
N GLY A 257 -16.73 28.39 -16.45
CA GLY A 257 -15.56 28.82 -15.70
C GLY A 257 -15.23 27.91 -14.51
N PRO A 258 -14.48 28.43 -13.51
CA PRO A 258 -14.03 27.68 -12.34
C PRO A 258 -15.20 27.10 -11.54
N GLN A 259 -15.20 25.78 -11.36
CA GLN A 259 -16.24 25.09 -10.61
C GLN A 259 -15.95 25.12 -9.11
N ARG A 260 -16.94 25.57 -8.32
CA ARG A 260 -16.84 25.58 -6.84
C ARG A 260 -16.86 24.18 -6.24
N GLN A 261 -17.63 23.27 -6.85
CA GLN A 261 -17.78 21.90 -6.36
C GLN A 261 -16.76 20.98 -7.06
N SER A 262 -16.15 20.08 -6.28
CA SER A 262 -15.34 18.98 -6.82
C SER A 262 -16.20 18.10 -7.75
N PRO A 263 -15.58 17.45 -8.76
CA PRO A 263 -16.30 16.57 -9.67
C PRO A 263 -17.04 15.45 -8.91
N THR A 264 -18.21 15.09 -9.43
CA THR A 264 -18.99 13.95 -8.97
C THR A 264 -18.84 12.80 -9.97
N PHE A 265 -18.90 11.58 -9.47
CA PHE A 265 -18.70 10.37 -10.26
C PHE A 265 -19.91 9.46 -10.18
N PRO A 266 -20.26 8.78 -11.29
CA PRO A 266 -21.33 7.80 -11.28
C PRO A 266 -20.91 6.55 -10.50
N GLY A 267 -21.85 5.99 -9.75
CA GLY A 267 -21.68 4.78 -8.98
C GLY A 267 -22.99 4.03 -8.79
N ARG A 268 -22.92 2.87 -8.14
CA ARG A 268 -24.08 2.00 -7.89
C ARG A 268 -24.14 1.63 -6.42
N GLN A 269 -25.29 1.82 -5.79
CA GLN A 269 -25.48 1.37 -4.41
C GLN A 269 -25.50 -0.15 -4.35
N LEU A 270 -24.61 -0.75 -3.55
CA LEU A 270 -24.45 -2.21 -3.44
C LEU A 270 -25.28 -2.78 -2.29
N HIS A 271 -25.25 -2.08 -1.16
CA HIS A 271 -25.93 -2.43 0.07
C HIS A 271 -26.41 -1.15 0.76
N GLY A 272 -27.61 -1.18 1.34
CA GLY A 272 -28.15 -0.08 2.13
C GLY A 272 -29.00 -0.60 3.27
N ARG A 273 -28.43 -0.61 4.48
CA ARG A 273 -29.19 -0.64 5.73
C ARG A 273 -28.96 0.67 6.45
N ALA A 274 -29.93 1.10 7.26
CA ALA A 274 -30.09 2.47 7.79
C ALA A 274 -28.83 3.16 8.36
N SER A 275 -27.81 2.42 8.81
CA SER A 275 -26.56 2.97 9.34
C SER A 275 -25.33 2.82 8.42
N ASN A 276 -25.33 1.86 7.50
CA ASN A 276 -24.17 1.53 6.66
C ASN A 276 -24.61 1.34 5.21
N VAL A 277 -24.34 2.34 4.39
CA VAL A 277 -24.61 2.34 2.96
C VAL A 277 -23.29 2.25 2.21
N PHE A 278 -23.20 1.30 1.27
CA PHE A 278 -22.02 1.09 0.44
C PHE A 278 -22.37 1.27 -1.03
N ALA A 279 -21.49 1.92 -1.78
CA ALA A 279 -21.63 2.14 -3.21
C ALA A 279 -20.36 1.71 -3.95
N GLY A 280 -20.53 1.09 -5.11
CA GLY A 280 -19.45 0.86 -6.07
C GLY A 280 -19.19 2.13 -6.86
N VAL A 281 -18.02 2.74 -6.65
CA VAL A 281 -17.57 3.97 -7.36
C VAL A 281 -16.19 3.70 -7.95
N GLY A 282 -16.03 3.89 -9.26
CA GLY A 282 -14.74 3.70 -9.94
C GLY A 282 -14.16 2.27 -9.89
N GLY A 283 -14.93 1.27 -9.47
CA GLY A 283 -14.45 -0.10 -9.25
C GLY A 283 -14.07 -0.42 -7.80
N PHE A 284 -14.18 0.54 -6.90
CA PHE A 284 -13.99 0.36 -5.45
C PHE A 284 -15.33 0.33 -4.72
N VAL A 285 -15.36 -0.36 -3.59
CA VAL A 285 -16.49 -0.32 -2.65
C VAL A 285 -16.26 0.83 -1.68
N ALA A 286 -17.06 1.88 -1.78
CA ALA A 286 -16.98 3.07 -0.96
C ALA A 286 -18.08 3.10 0.10
N LYS A 287 -17.74 3.61 1.28
CA LYS A 287 -18.71 3.93 2.33
C LYS A 287 -19.40 5.25 1.99
N VAL A 288 -20.72 5.26 1.97
CA VAL A 288 -21.52 6.45 1.69
C VAL A 288 -21.83 7.17 2.99
N VAL A 289 -21.41 8.43 3.08
CA VAL A 289 -21.76 9.37 4.16
C VAL A 289 -22.97 10.19 3.70
N GLU A 290 -24.12 9.99 4.35
CA GLU A 290 -25.34 10.73 4.06
C GLU A 290 -25.38 12.02 4.89
N VAL A 291 -25.35 13.18 4.21
CA VAL A 291 -25.36 14.50 4.88
C VAL A 291 -26.79 15.02 5.15
N ASN A 292 -27.82 14.41 4.57
CA ASN A 292 -29.21 14.70 4.91
C ASN A 292 -30.11 13.52 4.55
N VAL A 293 -30.52 12.77 5.57
CA VAL A 293 -31.55 11.72 5.44
C VAL A 293 -32.85 12.33 4.89
N ALA A 294 -33.09 13.63 5.13
CA ALA A 294 -34.29 14.36 4.73
C ALA A 294 -34.39 14.72 3.22
N SER A 295 -33.25 14.85 2.51
CA SER A 295 -33.23 15.27 1.10
C SER A 295 -33.24 14.09 0.13
N PHE A 296 -32.91 12.89 0.62
CA PHE A 296 -33.18 11.60 -0.04
C PHE A 296 -34.44 10.90 0.52
N SER A 297 -35.03 11.40 1.62
CA SER A 297 -36.35 10.96 2.12
C SER A 297 -37.51 11.54 1.31
N GLY A 298 -37.28 12.03 0.10
CA GLY A 298 -38.34 12.16 -0.89
C GLY A 298 -38.74 10.78 -1.39
N ARG A 299 -39.62 10.08 -0.66
CA ARG A 299 -40.61 9.12 -1.19
C ARG A 299 -40.12 7.98 -2.11
N GLU A 300 -38.84 7.61 -2.19
CA GLU A 300 -38.43 6.44 -2.99
C GLU A 300 -38.70 5.13 -2.21
N PRO A 301 -39.51 4.20 -2.75
CA PRO A 301 -39.77 2.91 -2.12
C PRO A 301 -38.49 2.11 -1.91
N ALA A 302 -38.45 1.30 -0.84
CA ALA A 302 -37.28 0.50 -0.46
C ALA A 302 -36.72 -0.37 -1.61
N ASN A 303 -37.58 -0.79 -2.54
CA ASN A 303 -37.22 -1.57 -3.72
C ASN A 303 -36.29 -0.81 -4.68
N ILE A 304 -36.42 0.52 -4.80
CA ILE A 304 -35.56 1.36 -5.65
C ILE A 304 -34.23 1.66 -4.95
N ARG A 305 -34.20 1.71 -3.62
CA ARG A 305 -32.97 1.85 -2.83
C ARG A 305 -32.07 0.62 -2.92
N ALA A 306 -32.68 -0.56 -3.04
CA ALA A 306 -31.98 -1.83 -3.23
C ALA A 306 -31.64 -2.13 -4.71
N ASN A 307 -32.09 -1.28 -5.65
CA ASN A 307 -31.84 -1.52 -7.06
C ASN A 307 -30.43 -1.09 -7.47
N ARG A 308 -29.57 -2.08 -7.73
CA ARG A 308 -28.17 -1.90 -8.18
C ARG A 308 -28.06 -1.38 -9.62
N GLU A 309 -29.14 -1.45 -10.39
CA GLU A 309 -29.20 -0.97 -11.77
C GLU A 309 -29.24 0.56 -11.85
N VAL A 310 -29.72 1.21 -10.78
CA VAL A 310 -29.80 2.67 -10.70
C VAL A 310 -28.40 3.24 -10.49
N VAL A 311 -27.99 4.09 -11.43
CA VAL A 311 -26.76 4.87 -11.32
C VAL A 311 -27.04 6.12 -10.49
N ARG A 312 -26.26 6.31 -9.43
CA ARG A 312 -26.30 7.49 -8.57
C ARG A 312 -24.97 8.22 -8.65
N TRP A 313 -24.97 9.50 -8.31
CA TRP A 313 -23.77 10.33 -8.36
C TRP A 313 -23.19 10.50 -6.96
N TYR A 314 -21.87 10.42 -6.88
CA TYR A 314 -21.14 10.43 -5.62
C TYR A 314 -19.97 11.41 -5.70
N LYS A 315 -19.77 12.18 -4.64
CA LYS A 315 -18.61 13.05 -4.47
C LYS A 315 -17.60 12.36 -3.54
N PRO A 316 -16.34 12.14 -3.94
CA PRO A 316 -15.34 11.58 -3.05
C PRO A 316 -14.99 12.59 -1.96
N LEU A 317 -14.95 12.12 -0.71
CA LEU A 317 -14.57 12.94 0.43
C LEU A 317 -13.10 12.74 0.72
N TRP A 318 -12.65 11.51 0.95
CA TRP A 318 -11.25 11.16 1.19
C TRP A 318 -11.03 9.67 0.96
N ALA A 319 -9.76 9.29 0.90
CA ALA A 319 -9.35 7.91 0.77
C ALA A 319 -8.09 7.62 1.59
N THR A 320 -8.00 6.40 2.11
CA THR A 320 -6.80 5.84 2.76
C THR A 320 -6.64 4.38 2.38
N VAL A 321 -5.46 3.83 2.66
CA VAL A 321 -5.17 2.39 2.52
C VAL A 321 -5.10 1.79 3.92
N ASP A 322 -5.86 0.74 4.14
CA ASP A 322 -5.84 -0.05 5.38
C ASP A 322 -4.53 -0.83 5.52
N PRO A 323 -4.20 -1.30 6.74
CA PRO A 323 -3.01 -2.11 6.94
C PRO A 323 -2.92 -3.35 6.03
N GLU A 324 -4.07 -3.96 5.72
CA GLU A 324 -4.22 -5.12 4.81
C GLU A 324 -4.10 -4.76 3.32
N GLY A 325 -3.91 -3.49 2.97
CA GLY A 325 -3.82 -3.00 1.60
C GLY A 325 -5.17 -2.76 0.90
N ALA A 326 -6.29 -2.86 1.61
CA ALA A 326 -7.59 -2.47 1.08
C ALA A 326 -7.73 -0.94 1.01
N VAL A 327 -8.37 -0.42 -0.03
CA VAL A 327 -8.62 1.02 -0.17
C VAL A 327 -9.93 1.38 0.49
N LEU A 328 -9.86 2.17 1.56
CA LEU A 328 -11.02 2.79 2.17
C LEU A 328 -11.33 4.09 1.46
N LEU A 329 -12.49 4.15 0.83
CA LEU A 329 -13.00 5.33 0.15
C LEU A 329 -14.31 5.77 0.83
N GLU A 330 -14.36 7.02 1.28
CA GLU A 330 -15.61 7.64 1.73
C GLU A 330 -16.14 8.59 0.67
N VAL A 331 -17.43 8.46 0.37
CA VAL A 331 -18.13 9.28 -0.63
C VAL A 331 -19.39 9.89 -0.03
N GLN A 332 -19.76 11.06 -0.53
CA GLN A 332 -21.03 11.71 -0.23
C GLN A 332 -21.97 11.52 -1.41
N SER A 333 -23.23 11.15 -1.14
CA SER A 333 -24.26 11.15 -2.18
C SER A 333 -24.45 12.57 -2.74
N SER A 334 -24.47 12.70 -4.05
CA SER A 334 -24.57 13.99 -4.75
C SER A 334 -25.55 13.93 -5.91
N VAL A 335 -25.91 15.11 -6.41
CA VAL A 335 -26.71 15.28 -7.62
C VAL A 335 -25.80 15.11 -8.84
N PRO A 336 -26.31 14.66 -10.00
CA PRO A 336 -25.57 14.73 -11.27
C PRO A 336 -24.94 16.12 -11.48
N PRO A 337 -23.78 16.19 -12.15
CA PRO A 337 -23.23 17.46 -12.57
C PRO A 337 -24.29 18.20 -13.41
N ALA A 338 -24.49 19.49 -13.15
CA ALA A 338 -25.47 20.28 -13.89
C ALA A 338 -25.18 20.16 -15.40
N PRO A 339 -26.18 19.81 -16.23
CA PRO A 339 -25.98 19.88 -17.67
C PRO A 339 -25.56 21.31 -18.01
N GLY A 340 -24.45 21.45 -18.73
CA GLY A 340 -23.93 22.76 -19.12
C GLY A 340 -25.07 23.61 -19.69
N TYR A 341 -25.26 24.81 -19.15
CA TYR A 341 -26.25 25.75 -19.63
C TYR A 341 -25.96 26.00 -21.12
N ILE A 342 -26.77 25.41 -22.01
CA ILE A 342 -26.87 25.84 -23.40
C ILE A 342 -27.64 27.15 -23.31
N GLY A 343 -26.94 28.28 -23.41
CA GLY A 343 -27.60 29.58 -23.51
C GLY A 343 -28.62 29.57 -24.66
N PRO A 344 -29.67 30.42 -24.62
CA PRO A 344 -30.59 30.52 -25.74
C PRO A 344 -29.79 30.88 -27.01
N GLY A 345 -29.89 30.02 -28.02
CA GLY A 345 -29.32 30.24 -29.35
C GLY A 345 -30.07 31.30 -30.13
#